data_AF-A0A1A2EA97-F1
#
_entry.id   AF-A0A1A2EA97-F1
#
_cell.length_a   1.000
_cell.length_b   1.000
_cell.length_c   1.000
_cell.angle_alpha   90.00
_cell.angle_beta   90.00
_cell.angle_gamma   90.00
#
_symmetry.space_group_name_H-M   'P 1'
#
loop_
_entity.id
_entity.type
_entity.pdbx_description
1 polymer ?
#
loop_
_entity_poly.entity_id
_entity_poly.type
_entity_poly.pdbx_seq_one_letter_code
_entity_poly.pdbx_strand_id
1 'polypeptide(L)'
;MREFKSIWDPMWKMNPGKVIDAYREEKHSTRSRARLLFGMLRGEVIQDGWQSKEVADALDLCLACKGCTNDCPVNVDIPTYKSEFLYHHYRSLRRWRPRYAYAFGFIDQAAWLAAKVPELANFATQTPVLSRLAKFIGGIERQRPLPTFAPMTLQQWFFRRPVVNSGGPRVILFPDTFNNHLHTDVGVACVEATEAAGWQVLMPRGHICCGRPLYDYGFLDIAKHYLLDVLSQLRDEIRNDTPVVGMEPSCLAVFKEELPKLLPHDDDAERLVRNSYHFAEFFAKFDVGVPQTSGVRALLWGHCHQRATGGVDADQQVLQKMGVDVEPVSGGCCGLAGSFGFEEGKYQISMDCGEQALFPAIRKNPDATVVADGFSCQTQLSDARAASALHLGQLMAMARESAEVGSVRPPGRPAPGISMRVVRTAGPVVFAAGIAAAAVGFRRRETPRGRPA
;
A
#
# COMPACT_ATOMS: atom_id res chain seq x y z
N MET A 1 -18.04 -28.26 -12.67
CA MET A 1 -16.59 -27.94 -12.73
C MET A 1 -15.78 -28.63 -11.64
N ARG A 2 -16.17 -28.62 -10.35
CA ARG A 2 -15.45 -29.39 -9.29
C ARG A 2 -15.51 -30.91 -9.52
N GLU A 3 -16.68 -31.43 -9.87
CA GLU A 3 -16.83 -32.84 -10.27
C GLU A 3 -15.97 -33.18 -11.50
N PHE A 4 -15.94 -32.29 -12.49
CA PHE A 4 -15.05 -32.42 -13.64
C PHE A 4 -13.57 -32.41 -13.24
N LYS A 5 -13.13 -31.48 -12.37
CA LYS A 5 -11.73 -31.44 -11.88
C LYS A 5 -11.38 -32.62 -10.98
N SER A 6 -12.28 -33.08 -10.11
CA SER A 6 -12.03 -34.27 -9.29
C SER A 6 -11.91 -35.54 -10.13
N ILE A 7 -12.53 -35.58 -11.30
CA ILE A 7 -12.41 -36.69 -12.25
C ILE A 7 -11.15 -36.55 -13.13
N TRP A 8 -10.87 -35.36 -13.66
CA TRP A 8 -9.90 -35.16 -14.74
C TRP A 8 -8.61 -34.42 -14.34
N ASP A 9 -8.55 -33.83 -13.15
CA ASP A 9 -7.37 -33.21 -12.56
C ASP A 9 -7.32 -33.48 -11.04
N PRO A 10 -7.32 -34.76 -10.61
CA PRO A 10 -7.44 -35.12 -9.19
C PRO A 10 -6.25 -34.63 -8.35
N MET A 11 -5.11 -34.40 -8.99
CA MET A 11 -3.90 -33.82 -8.38
C MET A 11 -3.84 -32.29 -8.47
N TRP A 12 -4.88 -31.64 -9.01
CA TRP A 12 -4.98 -30.18 -9.17
C TRP A 12 -3.78 -29.54 -9.90
N LYS A 13 -3.21 -30.25 -10.88
CA LYS A 13 -2.05 -29.85 -11.69
C LYS A 13 -2.40 -28.81 -12.76
N MET A 14 -3.68 -28.63 -13.11
CA MET A 14 -4.11 -27.49 -13.94
C MET A 14 -4.41 -26.28 -13.05
N ASN A 15 -3.44 -25.36 -12.98
CA ASN A 15 -3.32 -24.18 -12.09
C ASN A 15 -2.90 -24.50 -10.63
N PRO A 16 -1.73 -25.10 -10.40
CA PRO A 16 -1.23 -25.33 -9.05
C PRO A 16 -0.65 -24.02 -8.49
N GLY A 17 -1.31 -23.42 -7.49
CA GLY A 17 -0.73 -22.33 -6.67
C GLY A 17 -1.58 -21.06 -6.45
N LYS A 18 -2.63 -20.81 -7.25
CA LYS A 18 -3.48 -19.61 -7.06
C LYS A 18 -4.93 -19.86 -7.46
N VAL A 19 -5.74 -20.34 -6.52
CA VAL A 19 -7.19 -20.23 -6.64
C VAL A 19 -7.66 -19.13 -5.70
N ILE A 20 -7.82 -17.92 -6.24
CA ILE A 20 -8.73 -16.96 -5.61
C ILE A 20 -10.15 -17.42 -5.95
N ASP A 21 -10.67 -18.42 -5.23
CA ASP A 21 -12.00 -19.03 -5.46
C ASP A 21 -13.13 -18.18 -4.86
N ALA A 22 -13.00 -16.84 -4.94
CA ALA A 22 -14.02 -15.93 -4.40
C ALA A 22 -15.26 -15.86 -5.31
N TYR A 23 -15.16 -16.23 -6.60
CA TYR A 23 -16.31 -16.48 -7.47
C TYR A 23 -16.03 -17.55 -8.54
N ARG A 24 -17.09 -18.26 -8.92
CA ARG A 24 -17.08 -19.46 -9.80
C ARG A 24 -17.29 -19.17 -11.28
N GLU A 25 -17.34 -17.89 -11.67
CA GLU A 25 -17.60 -17.48 -13.05
C GLU A 25 -16.29 -17.38 -13.85
N GLU A 26 -16.22 -18.15 -14.94
CA GLU A 26 -15.04 -18.27 -15.80
C GLU A 26 -14.53 -16.92 -16.32
N LYS A 27 -15.43 -15.93 -16.52
CA LYS A 27 -15.07 -14.58 -17.02
C LYS A 27 -14.04 -13.84 -16.14
N HIS A 28 -13.97 -14.17 -14.85
CA HIS A 28 -13.04 -13.57 -13.89
C HIS A 28 -11.74 -14.37 -13.75
N SER A 29 -11.53 -15.44 -14.52
CA SER A 29 -10.25 -16.13 -14.58
C SER A 29 -9.20 -15.28 -15.33
N THR A 30 -7.92 -15.45 -14.99
CA THR A 30 -6.81 -14.80 -15.70
C THR A 30 -6.86 -15.09 -17.21
N ARG A 31 -7.15 -16.35 -17.58
CA ARG A 31 -7.27 -16.79 -18.97
C ARG A 31 -8.40 -16.07 -19.70
N SER A 32 -9.57 -15.99 -19.08
CA SER A 32 -10.73 -15.34 -19.71
C SER A 32 -10.55 -13.85 -19.85
N ARG A 33 -9.96 -13.17 -18.86
CA ARG A 33 -9.58 -11.75 -18.98
C ARG A 33 -8.64 -11.50 -20.16
N ALA A 34 -7.60 -12.32 -20.30
CA ALA A 34 -6.70 -12.24 -21.44
C ALA A 34 -7.45 -12.46 -22.77
N ARG A 35 -8.35 -13.44 -22.83
CA ARG A 35 -9.13 -13.74 -24.04
C ARG A 35 -10.10 -12.61 -24.40
N LEU A 36 -10.75 -11.99 -23.42
CA LEU A 36 -11.66 -10.86 -23.62
C LEU A 36 -10.90 -9.63 -24.11
N LEU A 37 -9.78 -9.29 -23.49
CA LEU A 37 -8.89 -8.22 -23.96
C LEU A 37 -8.41 -8.45 -25.39
N PHE A 38 -8.00 -9.68 -25.71
CA PHE A 38 -7.58 -10.02 -27.06
C PHE A 38 -8.74 -9.97 -28.07
N GLY A 39 -9.94 -10.42 -27.68
CA GLY A 39 -11.14 -10.32 -28.50
C GLY A 39 -11.54 -8.87 -28.79
N MET A 40 -11.39 -7.99 -27.80
CA MET A 40 -11.58 -6.55 -27.92
C MET A 40 -10.57 -5.92 -28.89
N LEU A 41 -9.29 -6.28 -28.79
CA LEU A 41 -8.26 -5.74 -29.69
C LEU A 41 -8.44 -6.21 -31.14
N ARG A 42 -8.97 -7.42 -31.36
CA ARG A 42 -9.30 -7.92 -32.70
C ARG A 42 -10.56 -7.30 -33.30
N GLY A 43 -11.53 -6.90 -32.48
CA GLY A 43 -12.78 -6.30 -32.94
C GLY A 43 -13.76 -7.28 -33.62
N GLU A 44 -13.50 -8.59 -33.58
CA GLU A 44 -14.36 -9.59 -34.26
C GLU A 44 -15.69 -9.81 -33.49
N VAL A 45 -15.58 -10.07 -32.17
CA VAL A 45 -16.73 -10.37 -31.29
C VAL A 45 -17.07 -9.19 -30.38
N ILE A 46 -16.05 -8.52 -29.84
CA ILE A 46 -16.21 -7.33 -29.00
C ILE A 46 -15.90 -6.11 -29.85
N GLN A 47 -16.95 -5.47 -30.37
CA GLN A 47 -16.83 -4.41 -31.38
C GLN A 47 -16.68 -3.01 -30.76
N ASP A 48 -17.09 -2.84 -29.50
CA ASP A 48 -17.00 -1.55 -28.79
C ASP A 48 -15.57 -1.15 -28.39
N GLY A 49 -14.57 -1.99 -28.67
CA GLY A 49 -13.16 -1.76 -28.37
C GLY A 49 -12.95 -1.37 -26.91
N TRP A 50 -12.18 -0.30 -26.67
CA TRP A 50 -11.90 0.25 -25.34
C TRP A 50 -13.16 0.67 -24.55
N GLN A 51 -14.33 0.76 -25.19
CA GLN A 51 -15.59 1.11 -24.54
C GLN A 51 -16.42 -0.11 -24.11
N SER A 52 -15.93 -1.34 -24.35
CA SER A 52 -16.60 -2.59 -23.97
C SER A 52 -16.91 -2.64 -22.47
N LYS A 53 -18.14 -3.00 -22.14
CA LYS A 53 -18.57 -3.23 -20.75
C LYS A 53 -18.17 -4.62 -20.28
N GLU A 54 -18.17 -5.60 -21.18
CA GLU A 54 -17.80 -6.99 -20.90
C GLU A 54 -16.35 -7.10 -20.42
N VAL A 55 -15.43 -6.36 -21.06
CA VAL A 55 -14.03 -6.28 -20.64
C VAL A 55 -13.91 -5.55 -19.30
N ALA A 56 -14.61 -4.43 -19.13
CA ALA A 56 -14.60 -3.67 -17.88
C ALA A 56 -15.08 -4.53 -16.70
N ASP A 57 -16.19 -5.24 -16.86
CA ASP A 57 -16.78 -6.12 -15.85
C ASP A 57 -15.84 -7.29 -15.49
N ALA A 58 -15.17 -7.88 -16.48
CA ALA A 58 -14.20 -8.95 -16.23
C ALA A 58 -12.99 -8.46 -15.42
N LEU A 59 -12.54 -7.22 -15.67
CA LEU A 59 -11.40 -6.59 -15.02
C LEU A 59 -11.75 -5.96 -13.65
N ASP A 60 -13.02 -5.70 -13.35
CA ASP A 60 -13.43 -5.08 -12.07
C ASP A 60 -13.01 -5.91 -10.85
N LEU A 61 -13.10 -7.24 -10.95
CA LEU A 61 -12.64 -8.16 -9.90
C LEU A 61 -11.15 -8.54 -9.99
N CYS A 62 -10.39 -7.87 -10.85
CA CYS A 62 -8.93 -8.05 -10.89
C CYS A 62 -8.28 -7.25 -9.76
N LEU A 63 -7.60 -7.95 -8.84
CA LEU A 63 -6.90 -7.38 -7.69
C LEU A 63 -5.65 -6.55 -8.04
N ALA A 64 -5.22 -6.52 -9.30
CA ALA A 64 -3.95 -5.90 -9.73
C ALA A 64 -2.71 -6.36 -8.91
N CYS A 65 -2.75 -7.60 -8.38
CA CYS A 65 -1.74 -8.13 -7.46
C CYS A 65 -0.51 -8.73 -8.16
N LYS A 66 -0.47 -8.71 -9.49
CA LYS A 66 0.58 -9.31 -10.34
C LYS A 66 0.84 -10.80 -10.13
N GLY A 67 -0.08 -11.50 -9.48
CA GLY A 67 0.00 -12.94 -9.32
C GLY A 67 0.08 -13.69 -10.65
N CYS A 68 -0.57 -13.17 -11.70
CA CYS A 68 -0.52 -13.76 -13.04
C CYS A 68 0.80 -13.55 -13.78
N THR A 69 1.50 -12.44 -13.53
CA THR A 69 2.81 -12.17 -14.14
C THR A 69 3.84 -13.19 -13.70
N ASN A 70 3.83 -13.54 -12.41
CA ASN A 70 4.78 -14.51 -11.83
C ASN A 70 4.41 -15.97 -12.10
N ASP A 71 3.12 -16.32 -12.10
CA ASP A 71 2.69 -17.72 -12.18
C ASP A 71 2.49 -18.22 -13.61
N CYS A 72 2.32 -17.32 -14.56
CA CYS A 72 2.08 -17.68 -15.95
C CYS A 72 3.41 -17.98 -16.64
N PRO A 73 3.60 -19.15 -17.27
CA PRO A 73 4.84 -19.49 -17.99
C PRO A 73 5.22 -18.51 -19.12
N VAL A 74 4.27 -17.71 -19.59
CA VAL A 74 4.48 -16.68 -20.62
C VAL A 74 4.39 -15.25 -20.07
N ASN A 75 4.44 -15.08 -18.74
CA ASN A 75 4.47 -13.79 -18.04
C ASN A 75 3.32 -12.83 -18.43
N VAL A 76 2.08 -13.34 -18.47
CA VAL A 76 0.91 -12.48 -18.77
C VAL A 76 0.71 -11.44 -17.67
N ASP A 77 0.72 -10.16 -18.03
CA ASP A 77 0.52 -9.04 -17.10
C ASP A 77 -0.88 -8.44 -17.21
N ILE A 78 -1.88 -9.15 -16.68
CA ILE A 78 -3.26 -8.64 -16.62
C ILE A 78 -3.35 -7.29 -15.88
N PRO A 79 -2.61 -7.03 -14.78
CA PRO A 79 -2.63 -5.72 -14.14
C PRO A 79 -2.22 -4.57 -15.06
N THR A 80 -1.15 -4.71 -15.85
CA THR A 80 -0.78 -3.70 -16.86
C THR A 80 -1.84 -3.58 -17.96
N TYR A 81 -2.43 -4.69 -18.41
CA TYR A 81 -3.52 -4.61 -19.40
C TYR A 81 -4.78 -3.95 -18.83
N LYS A 82 -5.07 -4.16 -17.54
CA LYS A 82 -6.16 -3.49 -16.82
C LYS A 82 -5.91 -1.99 -16.79
N SER A 83 -4.71 -1.55 -16.39
CA SER A 83 -4.41 -0.11 -16.28
C SER A 83 -4.53 0.59 -17.62
N GLU A 84 -4.01 -0.02 -18.70
CA GLU A 84 -4.12 0.50 -20.07
C GLU A 84 -5.57 0.51 -20.56
N PHE A 85 -6.32 -0.56 -20.32
CA PHE A 85 -7.74 -0.60 -20.65
C PHE A 85 -8.50 0.53 -19.94
N LEU A 86 -8.33 0.70 -18.63
CA LEU A 86 -9.03 1.73 -17.86
C LEU A 86 -8.61 3.15 -18.28
N TYR A 87 -7.35 3.34 -18.67
CA TYR A 87 -6.87 4.61 -19.23
C TYR A 87 -7.68 5.02 -20.46
N HIS A 88 -7.83 4.13 -21.45
CA HIS A 88 -8.63 4.42 -22.65
C HIS A 88 -10.13 4.43 -22.37
N HIS A 89 -10.62 3.52 -21.53
CA HIS A 89 -12.04 3.38 -21.20
C HIS A 89 -12.62 4.68 -20.65
N TYR A 90 -11.88 5.34 -19.75
CA TYR A 90 -12.29 6.58 -19.10
C TYR A 90 -11.66 7.84 -19.71
N ARG A 91 -11.11 7.78 -20.92
CA ARG A 91 -10.62 8.95 -21.64
C ARG A 91 -11.75 9.83 -22.19
N SER A 92 -12.92 9.25 -22.42
CA SER A 92 -14.10 9.97 -22.91
C SER A 92 -14.75 10.80 -21.80
N LEU A 93 -15.13 12.05 -22.11
CA LEU A 93 -15.91 12.91 -21.21
C LEU A 93 -17.29 12.34 -20.84
N ARG A 94 -17.74 11.29 -21.55
CA ARG A 94 -19.02 10.62 -21.28
C ARG A 94 -18.94 9.57 -20.17
N ARG A 95 -17.75 9.19 -19.72
CA ARG A 95 -17.56 8.18 -18.66
C ARG A 95 -16.74 8.74 -17.52
N TRP A 96 -17.29 8.59 -16.32
CA TRP A 96 -16.61 8.94 -15.07
C TRP A 96 -16.10 7.66 -14.41
N ARG A 97 -14.92 7.74 -13.81
CA ARG A 97 -14.45 6.65 -12.96
C ARG A 97 -15.35 6.53 -11.73
N PRO A 98 -15.44 5.35 -11.11
CA PRO A 98 -16.11 5.20 -9.83
C PRO A 98 -15.52 6.11 -8.76
N ARG A 99 -16.32 6.50 -7.77
CA ARG A 99 -15.90 7.44 -6.71
C ARG A 99 -14.65 6.95 -5.95
N TYR A 100 -14.57 5.65 -5.70
CA TYR A 100 -13.42 5.04 -5.03
C TYR A 100 -12.11 5.18 -5.83
N ALA A 101 -12.19 5.27 -7.17
CA ALA A 101 -11.00 5.48 -7.99
C ALA A 101 -10.37 6.85 -7.72
N TYR A 102 -11.18 7.88 -7.51
CA TYR A 102 -10.69 9.20 -7.14
C TYR A 102 -10.25 9.26 -5.67
N ALA A 103 -10.98 8.60 -4.78
CA ALA A 103 -10.64 8.57 -3.35
C ALA A 103 -9.30 7.85 -3.10
N PHE A 104 -9.09 6.69 -3.72
CA PHE A 104 -7.89 5.87 -3.51
C PHE A 104 -6.77 6.17 -4.51
N GLY A 105 -7.09 6.55 -5.75
CA GLY A 105 -6.08 6.94 -6.73
C GLY A 105 -5.22 8.12 -6.26
N PHE A 106 -5.83 9.06 -5.52
CA PHE A 106 -5.17 10.25 -4.97
C PHE A 106 -5.03 10.19 -3.44
N ILE A 107 -4.91 8.98 -2.87
CA ILE A 107 -4.78 8.79 -1.42
C ILE A 107 -3.54 9.47 -0.86
N ASP A 108 -2.47 9.59 -1.63
CA ASP A 108 -1.24 10.28 -1.23
C ASP A 108 -1.49 11.78 -1.02
N GLN A 109 -2.25 12.42 -1.90
CA GLN A 109 -2.64 13.83 -1.79
C GLN A 109 -3.56 14.04 -0.59
N ALA A 110 -4.53 13.15 -0.41
CA ALA A 110 -5.42 13.16 0.74
C ALA A 110 -4.63 12.99 2.05
N ALA A 111 -3.67 12.05 2.10
CA ALA A 111 -2.82 11.81 3.25
C ALA A 111 -1.87 12.99 3.55
N TRP A 112 -1.30 13.60 2.51
CA TRP A 112 -0.45 14.78 2.64
C TRP A 112 -1.21 15.97 3.23
N LEU A 113 -2.46 16.19 2.80
CA LEU A 113 -3.33 17.21 3.38
C LEU A 113 -3.76 16.86 4.81
N ALA A 114 -4.18 15.61 5.04
CA ALA A 114 -4.60 15.14 6.36
C ALA A 114 -3.49 15.26 7.41
N ALA A 115 -2.23 15.03 7.00
CA ALA A 115 -1.06 15.15 7.88
C ALA A 115 -0.77 16.57 8.38
N LYS A 116 -1.40 17.60 7.83
CA LYS A 116 -1.29 18.98 8.34
C LYS A 116 -2.03 19.16 9.68
N VAL A 117 -3.19 18.50 9.82
CA VAL A 117 -4.02 18.50 11.03
C VAL A 117 -4.60 17.10 11.24
N PRO A 118 -3.76 16.10 11.59
CA PRO A 118 -4.17 14.70 11.67
C PRO A 118 -5.25 14.47 12.73
N GLU A 119 -5.30 15.28 13.78
CA GLU A 119 -6.33 15.22 14.81
C GLU A 119 -7.73 15.47 14.23
N LEU A 120 -7.88 16.44 13.32
CA LEU A 120 -9.15 16.73 12.67
C LEU A 120 -9.52 15.66 11.64
N ALA A 121 -8.54 15.19 10.87
CA ALA A 121 -8.75 14.12 9.90
C ALA A 121 -9.19 12.81 10.61
N ASN A 122 -8.57 12.48 11.73
CA ASN A 122 -8.94 11.33 12.55
C ASN A 122 -10.30 11.55 13.22
N PHE A 123 -10.59 12.74 13.75
CA PHE A 123 -11.93 13.04 14.27
C PHE A 123 -13.02 12.80 13.22
N ALA A 124 -12.83 13.29 11.99
CA ALA A 124 -13.78 13.10 10.90
C ALA A 124 -13.93 11.62 10.47
N THR A 125 -12.82 10.89 10.36
CA THR A 125 -12.83 9.49 9.87
C THR A 125 -13.24 8.47 10.94
N GLN A 126 -13.06 8.78 12.22
CA GLN A 126 -13.38 7.88 13.34
C GLN A 126 -14.74 8.17 13.99
N THR A 127 -15.36 9.33 13.74
CA THR A 127 -16.71 9.62 14.23
C THR A 127 -17.76 8.88 13.37
N PRO A 128 -18.64 8.02 13.92
CA PRO A 128 -19.50 7.13 13.13
C PRO A 128 -20.34 7.80 12.03
N VAL A 129 -20.94 8.96 12.31
CA VAL A 129 -21.77 9.69 11.35
C VAL A 129 -20.93 10.30 10.24
N LEU A 130 -19.83 10.98 10.60
CA LEU A 130 -18.92 11.62 9.64
C LEU A 130 -18.18 10.57 8.80
N SER A 131 -17.74 9.48 9.42
CA SER A 131 -17.12 8.34 8.76
C SER A 131 -18.05 7.71 7.73
N ARG A 132 -19.35 7.53 8.06
CA ARG A 132 -20.33 7.00 7.11
C ARG A 132 -20.51 7.93 5.91
N LEU A 133 -20.54 9.25 6.13
CA LEU A 133 -20.63 10.23 5.05
C LEU A 133 -19.36 10.23 4.18
N ALA A 134 -18.18 10.22 4.80
CA ALA A 134 -16.89 10.17 4.11
C ALA A 134 -16.77 8.90 3.25
N LYS A 135 -17.13 7.74 3.82
CA LYS A 135 -17.17 6.47 3.10
C LYS A 135 -18.16 6.51 1.95
N PHE A 136 -19.36 7.05 2.18
CA PHE A 136 -20.34 7.22 1.12
C PHE A 136 -19.75 8.07 0.00
N ILE A 137 -19.27 9.29 0.26
CA ILE A 137 -18.70 10.19 -0.76
C ILE A 137 -17.56 9.51 -1.53
N GLY A 138 -16.68 8.80 -0.83
CA GLY A 138 -15.55 8.09 -1.41
C GLY A 138 -15.89 6.77 -2.12
N GLY A 139 -17.13 6.29 -2.10
CA GLY A 139 -17.47 4.96 -2.63
C GLY A 139 -16.79 3.81 -1.88
N ILE A 140 -16.61 3.97 -0.57
CA ILE A 140 -15.92 3.04 0.32
C ILE A 140 -16.96 2.15 1.02
N GLU A 141 -16.62 0.86 1.15
CA GLU A 141 -17.46 -0.11 1.82
C GLU A 141 -17.72 0.24 3.29
N ARG A 142 -18.98 0.09 3.72
CA ARG A 142 -19.44 0.57 5.02
C ARG A 142 -18.81 -0.20 6.18
N GLN A 143 -18.60 -1.49 5.96
CA GLN A 143 -18.05 -2.44 6.94
C GLN A 143 -16.56 -2.19 7.25
N ARG A 144 -15.85 -1.47 6.38
CA ARG A 144 -14.41 -1.23 6.53
C ARG A 144 -14.12 -0.13 7.54
N PRO A 145 -13.30 -0.35 8.58
CA PRO A 145 -12.79 0.76 9.38
C PRO A 145 -11.86 1.62 8.51
N LEU A 146 -11.94 2.95 8.62
CA LEU A 146 -10.97 3.82 7.95
C LEU A 146 -9.68 3.86 8.78
N PRO A 147 -8.50 3.75 8.15
CA PRO A 147 -7.25 3.80 8.88
C PRO A 147 -7.02 5.19 9.48
N THR A 148 -6.23 5.25 10.55
CA THR A 148 -5.91 6.50 11.24
C THR A 148 -4.60 7.10 10.73
N PHE A 149 -4.59 8.41 10.51
CA PHE A 149 -3.39 9.15 10.18
C PHE A 149 -2.48 9.28 11.40
N ALA A 150 -1.18 9.17 11.18
CA ALA A 150 -0.16 9.35 12.20
C ALA A 150 -0.15 10.81 12.70
N PRO A 151 0.08 11.03 14.01
CA PRO A 151 0.14 12.39 14.57
C PRO A 151 1.40 13.16 14.13
N MET A 152 2.43 12.45 13.69
CA MET A 152 3.65 12.99 13.09
C MET A 152 4.04 12.10 11.92
N THR A 153 4.39 12.68 10.77
CA THR A 153 4.84 11.89 9.61
C THR A 153 6.25 11.35 9.82
N LEU A 154 6.62 10.26 9.15
CA LEU A 154 7.98 9.70 9.20
C LEU A 154 9.05 10.75 8.82
N GLN A 155 8.86 11.46 7.71
CA GLN A 155 9.80 12.51 7.28
C GLN A 155 9.98 13.61 8.34
N GLN A 156 8.88 14.10 8.94
CA GLN A 156 8.96 15.09 10.03
C GLN A 156 9.74 14.57 11.24
N TRP A 157 9.54 13.31 11.63
CA TRP A 157 10.30 12.69 12.71
C TRP A 157 11.78 12.56 12.34
N PHE A 158 12.08 12.07 11.13
CA PHE A 158 13.43 11.83 10.63
C PHE A 158 14.25 13.12 10.56
N PHE A 159 13.71 14.21 10.05
CA PHE A 159 14.44 15.48 9.93
C PHE A 159 14.56 16.28 11.23
N ARG A 160 13.95 15.82 12.33
CA ARG A 160 14.10 16.44 13.67
C ARG A 160 15.20 15.83 14.51
N ARG A 161 15.71 14.65 14.14
CA ARG A 161 16.81 13.98 14.82
C ARG A 161 18.17 14.37 14.21
N PRO A 162 19.27 14.23 14.96
CA PRO A 162 20.61 14.32 14.37
C PRO A 162 20.82 13.22 13.34
N VAL A 163 21.74 13.48 12.40
CA VAL A 163 22.19 12.47 11.42
C VAL A 163 22.98 11.39 12.16
N VAL A 164 22.61 10.12 11.96
CA VAL A 164 23.31 8.94 12.51
C VAL A 164 24.24 8.37 11.43
N ASN A 165 25.39 7.83 11.86
CA ASN A 165 26.43 7.26 10.98
C ASN A 165 26.90 8.21 9.86
N SER A 166 27.10 9.49 10.18
CA SER A 166 27.62 10.46 9.20
C SER A 166 28.93 9.98 8.58
N GLY A 167 28.96 9.80 7.26
CA GLY A 167 30.12 9.29 6.53
C GLY A 167 30.16 7.75 6.38
N GLY A 168 29.17 7.05 6.91
CA GLY A 168 28.96 5.62 6.68
C GLY A 168 28.39 5.32 5.28
N PRO A 169 28.22 4.03 4.94
CA PRO A 169 27.60 3.64 3.68
C PRO A 169 26.17 4.16 3.60
N ARG A 170 25.81 4.75 2.45
CA ARG A 170 24.54 5.48 2.26
C ARG A 170 23.46 4.55 1.76
N VAL A 171 22.23 4.74 2.24
CA VAL A 171 21.04 4.03 1.77
C VAL A 171 19.84 4.95 1.83
N ILE A 172 19.04 4.99 0.77
CA ILE A 172 17.76 5.69 0.78
C ILE A 172 16.69 4.75 1.34
N LEU A 173 15.99 5.17 2.40
CA LEU A 173 14.70 4.56 2.76
C LEU A 173 13.58 5.39 2.14
N PHE A 174 12.87 4.79 1.17
CA PHE A 174 11.82 5.49 0.42
C PHE A 174 10.59 5.73 1.32
N PRO A 175 10.20 6.99 1.60
CA PRO A 175 9.11 7.30 2.52
C PRO A 175 7.77 7.16 1.80
N ASP A 176 7.33 5.93 1.56
CA ASP A 176 6.05 5.66 0.92
C ASP A 176 4.89 6.28 1.70
N THR A 177 3.77 6.49 0.99
CA THR A 177 2.59 7.16 1.55
C THR A 177 2.10 6.53 2.86
N PHE A 178 2.11 5.20 2.97
CA PHE A 178 1.52 4.50 4.08
C PHE A 178 2.42 4.54 5.31
N ASN A 179 3.71 4.25 5.16
CA ASN A 179 4.68 4.34 6.24
C ASN A 179 5.03 5.79 6.61
N ASN A 180 4.83 6.77 5.71
CA ASN A 180 5.04 8.18 6.03
C ASN A 180 3.85 8.82 6.75
N HIS A 181 2.60 8.45 6.43
CA HIS A 181 1.42 9.14 6.94
C HIS A 181 0.51 8.31 7.86
N LEU A 182 0.64 6.97 7.88
CA LEU A 182 -0.24 6.09 8.65
C LEU A 182 0.56 5.21 9.62
N HIS A 183 1.38 4.29 9.12
CA HIS A 183 2.19 3.35 9.93
C HIS A 183 3.61 3.88 10.14
N THR A 184 3.71 5.09 10.71
CA THR A 184 5.00 5.74 10.95
C THR A 184 5.89 4.98 11.93
N ASP A 185 5.30 4.16 12.79
CA ASP A 185 5.97 3.20 13.64
C ASP A 185 6.80 2.18 12.85
N VAL A 186 6.27 1.66 11.72
CA VAL A 186 7.02 0.79 10.80
C VAL A 186 8.19 1.53 10.20
N GLY A 187 7.95 2.75 9.70
CA GLY A 187 8.99 3.58 9.10
C GLY A 187 10.14 3.90 10.06
N VAL A 188 9.81 4.26 11.30
CA VAL A 188 10.78 4.50 12.38
C VAL A 188 11.61 3.24 12.64
N ALA A 189 10.96 2.10 12.79
CA ALA A 189 11.63 0.84 13.07
C ALA A 189 12.60 0.43 11.95
N CYS A 190 12.24 0.68 10.69
CA CYS A 190 13.12 0.43 9.54
C CYS A 190 14.33 1.35 9.49
N VAL A 191 14.14 2.64 9.78
CA VAL A 191 15.24 3.61 9.90
C VAL A 191 16.20 3.18 11.00
N GLU A 192 15.69 2.91 12.20
CA GLU A 192 16.53 2.58 13.36
C GLU A 192 17.23 1.23 13.21
N ALA A 193 16.60 0.23 12.57
CA ALA A 193 17.27 -1.03 12.25
C ALA A 193 18.44 -0.85 11.27
N THR A 194 18.24 -0.02 10.25
CA THR A 194 19.27 0.28 9.24
C THR A 194 20.42 1.09 9.84
N GLU A 195 20.11 2.11 10.64
CA GLU A 195 21.11 2.91 11.37
C GLU A 195 21.86 2.07 12.41
N ALA A 196 21.20 1.16 13.12
CA ALA A 196 21.85 0.26 14.09
C ALA A 196 22.84 -0.70 13.42
N ALA A 197 22.67 -0.99 12.12
CA ALA A 197 23.59 -1.79 11.34
C ALA A 197 24.75 -0.98 10.71
N GLY A 198 24.91 0.29 11.09
CA GLY A 198 26.04 1.14 10.69
C GLY A 198 25.83 1.92 9.39
N TRP A 199 24.65 1.86 8.78
CA TRP A 199 24.35 2.59 7.56
C TRP A 199 23.86 4.01 7.83
N GLN A 200 24.20 4.93 6.94
CA GLN A 200 23.66 6.28 6.91
C GLN A 200 22.35 6.27 6.11
N VAL A 201 21.22 6.39 6.80
CA VAL A 201 19.92 6.52 6.15
C VAL A 201 19.78 7.91 5.53
N LEU A 202 19.31 7.94 4.29
CA LEU A 202 18.87 9.11 3.58
C LEU A 202 17.37 9.03 3.32
N MET A 203 16.72 10.19 3.32
CA MET A 203 15.31 10.30 2.99
C MET A 203 15.10 11.57 2.15
N PRO A 204 14.33 11.52 1.05
CA PRO A 204 13.99 12.72 0.29
C PRO A 204 13.16 13.69 1.14
N ARG A 205 13.35 14.99 0.90
CA ARG A 205 12.56 16.06 1.50
C ARG A 205 11.40 16.41 0.59
N GLY A 206 10.27 16.78 1.18
CA GLY A 206 9.08 17.21 0.42
C GLY A 206 8.11 16.06 0.16
N HIS A 207 7.10 16.35 -0.68
CA HIS A 207 6.14 15.34 -1.11
C HIS A 207 6.78 14.48 -2.21
N ILE A 208 6.64 13.17 -2.08
CA ILE A 208 7.10 12.17 -3.03
C ILE A 208 6.20 10.94 -2.91
N CYS A 209 5.86 10.30 -4.02
CA CYS A 209 5.04 9.09 -4.03
C CYS A 209 5.35 8.24 -5.27
N CYS A 210 5.30 6.92 -5.14
CA CYS A 210 5.41 6.00 -6.27
C CYS A 210 4.18 6.02 -7.19
N GLY A 211 3.04 6.54 -6.71
CA GLY A 211 1.79 6.60 -7.46
C GLY A 211 1.08 5.26 -7.65
N ARG A 212 1.43 4.18 -6.91
CA ARG A 212 0.89 2.82 -7.11
C ARG A 212 -0.65 2.76 -7.31
N PRO A 213 -1.49 3.45 -6.53
CA PRO A 213 -2.95 3.42 -6.72
C PRO A 213 -3.42 4.04 -8.06
N LEU A 214 -2.68 4.98 -8.64
CA LEU A 214 -3.05 5.63 -9.91
C LEU A 214 -3.13 4.61 -11.07
N TYR A 215 -2.23 3.63 -11.06
CA TYR A 215 -2.19 2.55 -12.06
C TYR A 215 -3.44 1.68 -12.00
N ASP A 216 -3.93 1.35 -10.80
CA ASP A 216 -5.07 0.44 -10.61
C ASP A 216 -6.37 1.00 -11.19
N TYR A 217 -6.43 2.31 -11.35
CA TYR A 217 -7.57 3.06 -11.91
C TYR A 217 -7.28 3.71 -13.26
N GLY A 218 -6.13 3.40 -13.88
CA GLY A 218 -5.77 3.89 -15.21
C GLY A 218 -5.53 5.40 -15.28
N PHE A 219 -5.02 6.04 -14.23
CA PHE A 219 -4.55 7.43 -14.24
C PHE A 219 -3.09 7.51 -14.74
N LEU A 220 -2.81 6.91 -15.91
CA LEU A 220 -1.43 6.68 -16.38
C LEU A 220 -0.64 7.97 -16.65
N ASP A 221 -1.28 9.02 -17.15
CA ASP A 221 -0.61 10.31 -17.35
C ASP A 221 -0.09 10.87 -16.02
N ILE A 222 -0.91 10.83 -14.96
CA ILE A 222 -0.54 11.34 -13.63
C ILE A 222 0.52 10.42 -13.00
N ALA A 223 0.37 9.11 -13.13
CA ALA A 223 1.35 8.14 -12.66
C ALA A 223 2.74 8.38 -13.27
N LYS A 224 2.79 8.68 -14.57
CA LYS A 224 4.04 9.06 -15.27
C LYS A 224 4.65 10.34 -14.70
N HIS A 225 3.85 11.36 -14.41
CA HIS A 225 4.35 12.59 -13.77
C HIS A 225 4.97 12.32 -12.39
N TYR A 226 4.38 11.42 -11.60
CA TYR A 226 4.92 11.05 -10.28
C TYR A 226 6.26 10.34 -10.41
N LEU A 227 6.42 9.46 -11.40
CA LEU A 227 7.71 8.80 -11.65
C LEU A 227 8.80 9.80 -12.07
N LEU A 228 8.46 10.76 -12.94
CA LEU A 228 9.41 11.81 -13.34
C LEU A 228 9.85 12.66 -12.14
N ASP A 229 8.94 12.96 -11.22
CA ASP A 229 9.25 13.66 -9.97
C ASP A 229 10.16 12.82 -9.05
N VAL A 230 9.88 11.52 -8.87
CA VAL A 230 10.77 10.60 -8.13
C VAL A 230 12.18 10.60 -8.73
N LEU A 231 12.31 10.44 -10.05
CA LEU A 231 13.62 10.46 -10.72
C LEU A 231 14.31 11.81 -10.54
N SER A 232 13.58 12.92 -10.60
CA SER A 232 14.14 14.25 -10.38
C SER A 232 14.65 14.44 -8.95
N GLN A 233 13.90 14.00 -7.94
CA GLN A 233 14.27 14.17 -6.53
C GLN A 233 15.39 13.25 -6.08
N LEU A 234 15.51 12.05 -6.68
CA LEU A 234 16.50 11.04 -6.30
C LEU A 234 17.71 10.99 -7.24
N ARG A 235 17.76 11.84 -8.28
CA ARG A 235 18.74 11.77 -9.38
C ARG A 235 20.18 11.61 -8.91
N ASP A 236 20.63 12.46 -7.99
CA ASP A 236 22.02 12.48 -7.55
C ASP A 236 22.40 11.16 -6.87
N GLU A 237 21.52 10.64 -6.02
CA GLU A 237 21.75 9.38 -5.31
C GLU A 237 21.62 8.15 -6.23
N ILE A 238 20.67 8.16 -7.17
CA ILE A 238 20.51 7.11 -8.19
C ILE A 238 21.78 7.02 -9.06
N ARG A 239 22.36 8.16 -9.44
CA ARG A 239 23.58 8.22 -10.26
C ARG A 239 24.84 7.83 -9.48
N ASN A 240 24.81 7.96 -8.16
CA ASN A 240 25.84 7.45 -7.26
C ASN A 240 25.66 5.96 -6.90
N ASP A 241 24.68 5.29 -7.52
CA ASP A 241 24.31 3.90 -7.25
C ASP A 241 23.95 3.64 -5.76
N THR A 242 23.44 4.66 -5.07
CA THR A 242 22.94 4.54 -3.70
C THR A 242 21.74 3.58 -3.67
N PRO A 243 21.74 2.53 -2.83
CA PRO A 243 20.60 1.62 -2.71
C PRO A 243 19.32 2.35 -2.27
N VAL A 244 18.21 2.05 -2.94
CA VAL A 244 16.86 2.55 -2.61
C VAL A 244 16.05 1.41 -2.03
N VAL A 245 15.64 1.54 -0.77
CA VAL A 245 14.99 0.48 -0.01
C VAL A 245 13.52 0.85 0.23
N GLY A 246 12.62 -0.04 -0.20
CA GLY A 246 11.18 0.09 -0.01
C GLY A 246 10.70 -0.68 1.21
N MET A 247 9.99 0.01 2.11
CA MET A 247 9.32 -0.60 3.26
C MET A 247 7.91 -1.12 2.90
N GLU A 248 7.27 -0.49 1.91
CA GLU A 248 6.01 -0.95 1.34
C GLU A 248 6.26 -1.70 0.03
N PRO A 249 6.04 -3.02 -0.04
CA PRO A 249 6.37 -3.79 -1.22
C PRO A 249 5.57 -3.39 -2.47
N SER A 250 4.33 -2.93 -2.30
CA SER A 250 3.54 -2.43 -3.43
C SER A 250 4.11 -1.15 -4.06
N CYS A 251 4.77 -0.31 -3.26
CA CYS A 251 5.42 0.90 -3.74
C CYS A 251 6.72 0.56 -4.50
N LEU A 252 7.53 -0.35 -3.95
CA LEU A 252 8.77 -0.77 -4.63
C LEU A 252 8.48 -1.50 -5.95
N ALA A 253 7.39 -2.26 -6.02
CA ALA A 253 7.01 -2.93 -7.26
C ALA A 253 6.72 -1.94 -8.41
N VAL A 254 6.34 -0.70 -8.12
CA VAL A 254 6.25 0.33 -9.16
C VAL A 254 7.62 0.59 -9.78
N PHE A 255 8.66 0.74 -8.97
CA PHE A 255 10.02 0.98 -9.47
C PHE A 255 10.54 -0.23 -10.23
N LYS A 256 10.31 -1.45 -9.72
CA LYS A 256 10.81 -2.67 -10.37
C LYS A 256 10.08 -3.03 -11.67
N GLU A 257 8.78 -2.76 -11.79
CA GLU A 257 7.98 -3.25 -12.92
C GLU A 257 7.25 -2.19 -13.76
N GLU A 258 6.73 -1.12 -13.16
CA GLU A 258 5.92 -0.14 -13.89
C GLU A 258 6.80 0.96 -14.51
N LEU A 259 7.79 1.41 -13.76
CA LEU A 259 8.76 2.42 -14.18
C LEU A 259 9.43 2.08 -15.53
N PRO A 260 10.03 0.90 -15.75
CA PRO A 260 10.66 0.58 -17.04
C PRO A 260 9.66 0.45 -18.19
N LYS A 261 8.36 0.25 -17.93
CA LYS A 261 7.32 0.23 -18.97
C LYS A 261 6.89 1.63 -19.39
N LEU A 262 6.82 2.57 -18.44
CA LEU A 262 6.43 3.96 -18.70
C LEU A 262 7.60 4.82 -19.20
N LEU A 263 8.83 4.47 -18.83
CA LEU A 263 10.06 5.18 -19.18
C LEU A 263 11.14 4.19 -19.69
N PRO A 264 10.91 3.48 -20.82
CA PRO A 264 11.78 2.39 -21.30
C PRO A 264 13.16 2.82 -21.82
N HIS A 265 13.39 4.12 -21.98
CA HIS A 265 14.62 4.68 -22.57
C HIS A 265 15.26 5.75 -21.66
N ASP A 266 14.96 5.70 -20.37
CA ASP A 266 15.51 6.63 -19.39
C ASP A 266 16.57 5.93 -18.53
N ASP A 267 17.81 6.41 -18.60
CA ASP A 267 18.95 5.81 -17.91
C ASP A 267 18.81 5.91 -16.38
N ASP A 268 18.22 7.00 -15.87
CA ASP A 268 17.99 7.17 -14.43
C ASP A 268 16.88 6.20 -13.96
N ALA A 269 15.88 5.92 -14.80
CA ALA A 269 14.88 4.89 -14.54
C ALA A 269 15.50 3.49 -14.45
N GLU A 270 16.38 3.13 -15.40
CA GLU A 270 17.07 1.84 -15.37
C GLU A 270 17.96 1.71 -14.12
N ARG A 271 18.70 2.76 -13.76
CA ARG A 271 19.50 2.81 -12.53
C ARG A 271 18.65 2.61 -11.28
N LEU A 272 17.50 3.29 -11.19
CA LEU A 272 16.58 3.15 -10.06
C LEU A 272 16.06 1.71 -9.94
N VAL A 273 15.69 1.08 -11.06
CA VAL A 273 15.25 -0.33 -11.07
C VAL A 273 16.34 -1.24 -10.48
N ARG A 274 17.59 -1.12 -10.95
CA ARG A 274 18.71 -1.97 -10.51
C ARG A 274 19.09 -1.77 -9.04
N ASN A 275 18.86 -0.57 -8.52
CA ASN A 275 19.21 -0.20 -7.14
C ASN A 275 18.02 -0.22 -6.17
N SER A 276 16.87 -0.77 -6.59
CA SER A 276 15.66 -0.88 -5.75
C SER A 276 15.58 -2.24 -5.05
N TYR A 277 15.54 -2.24 -3.71
CA TYR A 277 15.53 -3.43 -2.86
C TYR A 277 14.34 -3.44 -1.90
N HIS A 278 13.68 -4.60 -1.75
CA HIS A 278 12.73 -4.77 -0.63
C HIS A 278 13.51 -4.72 0.68
N PHE A 279 12.85 -4.38 1.78
CA PHE A 279 13.53 -4.18 3.07
C PHE A 279 14.42 -5.38 3.45
N ALA A 280 13.89 -6.61 3.42
CA ALA A 280 14.68 -7.81 3.69
C ALA A 280 15.75 -8.10 2.62
N GLU A 281 15.47 -7.84 1.34
CA GLU A 281 16.44 -8.02 0.25
C GLU A 281 17.69 -7.16 0.45
N PHE A 282 17.53 -5.93 0.95
CA PHE A 282 18.66 -5.07 1.27
C PHE A 282 19.57 -5.71 2.34
N PHE A 283 18.98 -6.22 3.43
CA PHE A 283 19.76 -6.85 4.48
C PHE A 283 20.50 -8.10 4.00
N ALA A 284 19.84 -8.94 3.17
CA ALA A 284 20.46 -10.13 2.61
C ALA A 284 21.54 -9.81 1.57
N LYS A 285 21.25 -8.89 0.61
CA LYS A 285 22.14 -8.53 -0.50
C LYS A 285 23.45 -7.90 -0.04
N PHE A 286 23.39 -7.04 0.98
CA PHE A 286 24.54 -6.28 1.47
C PHE A 286 25.15 -6.87 2.75
N ASP A 287 24.74 -8.09 3.13
CA ASP A 287 25.14 -8.77 4.38
C ASP A 287 25.07 -7.86 5.61
N VAL A 288 23.97 -7.12 5.72
CA VAL A 288 23.75 -6.16 6.80
C VAL A 288 23.51 -6.94 8.10
N GLY A 289 24.08 -6.44 9.20
CA GLY A 289 23.90 -7.02 10.53
C GLY A 289 22.42 -7.00 10.96
N VAL A 290 21.96 -8.08 11.59
CA VAL A 290 20.59 -8.22 12.10
C VAL A 290 20.61 -8.49 13.61
N PRO A 291 19.64 -7.95 14.37
CA PRO A 291 19.53 -8.24 15.80
C PRO A 291 19.19 -9.72 16.05
N GLN A 292 19.64 -10.26 17.17
CA GLN A 292 19.38 -11.65 17.55
C GLN A 292 18.20 -11.74 18.52
N THR A 293 17.38 -12.77 18.37
CA THR A 293 16.25 -13.11 19.25
C THR A 293 16.24 -14.62 19.49
N SER A 294 15.53 -15.06 20.54
CA SER A 294 15.35 -16.48 20.84
C SER A 294 13.89 -16.80 21.17
N GLY A 295 13.45 -18.02 20.86
CA GLY A 295 12.12 -18.51 21.25
C GLY A 295 10.95 -17.88 20.48
N VAL A 296 11.21 -17.23 19.35
CA VAL A 296 10.16 -16.64 18.50
C VAL A 296 9.84 -17.61 17.37
N ARG A 297 8.57 -18.02 17.27
CA ARG A 297 8.02 -18.66 16.08
C ARG A 297 7.21 -17.65 15.27
N ALA A 298 7.44 -17.60 13.97
CA ALA A 298 6.78 -16.65 13.08
C ALA A 298 6.13 -17.32 11.86
N LEU A 299 4.89 -16.93 11.57
CA LEU A 299 4.28 -17.13 10.27
C LEU A 299 4.72 -15.99 9.33
N LEU A 300 5.44 -16.32 8.27
CA LEU A 300 5.85 -15.34 7.26
C LEU A 300 4.82 -15.27 6.14
N TRP A 301 4.13 -14.14 6.02
CA TRP A 301 3.20 -13.88 4.92
C TRP A 301 3.84 -12.96 3.86
N GLY A 302 4.09 -13.52 2.69
CA GLY A 302 4.63 -12.78 1.55
C GLY A 302 3.64 -11.80 0.91
N HIS A 303 4.03 -10.54 0.76
CA HIS A 303 3.21 -9.58 0.03
C HIS A 303 3.12 -9.97 -1.46
N CYS A 304 1.94 -9.82 -2.09
CA CYS A 304 1.73 -10.25 -3.48
C CYS A 304 2.66 -9.56 -4.49
N HIS A 305 2.84 -8.24 -4.37
CA HIS A 305 3.80 -7.48 -5.18
C HIS A 305 5.27 -7.83 -4.89
N GLN A 306 5.59 -8.23 -3.66
CA GLN A 306 6.94 -8.67 -3.29
C GLN A 306 7.26 -10.01 -3.96
N ARG A 307 6.34 -10.97 -3.88
CA ARG A 307 6.44 -12.26 -4.56
C ARG A 307 6.64 -12.11 -6.07
N ALA A 308 6.02 -11.11 -6.70
CA ALA A 308 6.16 -10.85 -8.13
C ALA A 308 7.51 -10.21 -8.51
N THR A 309 8.14 -9.47 -7.60
CA THR A 309 9.29 -8.60 -7.94
C THR A 309 10.60 -8.95 -7.24
N GLY A 310 10.60 -10.00 -6.42
CA GLY A 310 11.73 -10.31 -5.54
C GLY A 310 11.65 -11.64 -4.80
N GLY A 311 10.43 -12.15 -4.59
CA GLY A 311 10.23 -13.33 -3.76
C GLY A 311 10.23 -12.98 -2.27
N VAL A 312 10.27 -14.00 -1.41
CA VAL A 312 10.26 -13.85 0.06
C VAL A 312 11.43 -14.55 0.74
N ASP A 313 12.37 -15.06 -0.06
CA ASP A 313 13.50 -15.84 0.43
C ASP A 313 14.42 -14.97 1.30
N ALA A 314 14.57 -13.69 0.95
CA ALA A 314 15.34 -12.73 1.74
C ALA A 314 14.71 -12.52 3.12
N ASP A 315 13.39 -12.40 3.21
CA ASP A 315 12.65 -12.27 4.46
C ASP A 315 12.86 -13.49 5.34
N GLN A 316 12.74 -14.69 4.75
CA GLN A 316 12.99 -15.94 5.46
C GLN A 316 14.44 -16.02 5.96
N GLN A 317 15.42 -15.71 5.12
CA GLN A 317 16.84 -15.72 5.48
C GLN A 317 17.14 -14.73 6.61
N VAL A 318 16.61 -13.51 6.53
CA VAL A 318 16.82 -12.48 7.55
C VAL A 318 16.19 -12.90 8.87
N LEU A 319 14.95 -13.38 8.87
CA LEU A 319 14.29 -13.88 10.08
C LEU A 319 15.03 -15.08 10.70
N GLN A 320 15.50 -16.03 9.88
CA GLN A 320 16.31 -17.15 10.36
C GLN A 320 17.66 -16.69 10.94
N LYS A 321 18.32 -15.72 10.30
CA LYS A 321 19.57 -15.10 10.80
C LYS A 321 19.34 -14.35 12.10
N MET A 322 18.13 -13.89 12.38
CA MET A 322 17.74 -13.32 13.67
C MET A 322 17.49 -14.39 14.76
N GLY A 323 17.42 -15.68 14.42
CA GLY A 323 17.09 -16.76 15.37
C GLY A 323 15.60 -17.07 15.48
N VAL A 324 14.79 -16.66 14.50
CA VAL A 324 13.34 -16.94 14.44
C VAL A 324 13.08 -18.31 13.79
N ASP A 325 12.17 -19.09 14.37
CA ASP A 325 11.59 -20.28 13.74
C ASP A 325 10.51 -19.85 12.74
N VAL A 326 10.81 -19.90 11.44
CA VAL A 326 9.98 -19.31 10.38
C VAL A 326 9.20 -20.38 9.64
N GLU A 327 7.88 -20.22 9.60
CA GLU A 327 6.97 -20.99 8.77
C GLU A 327 6.41 -20.09 7.65
N PRO A 328 6.86 -20.24 6.39
CA PRO A 328 6.30 -19.49 5.27
C PRO A 328 4.86 -19.91 4.98
N VAL A 329 3.96 -18.94 4.93
CA VAL A 329 2.57 -19.15 4.52
C VAL A 329 2.44 -18.80 3.03
N SER A 330 2.13 -19.81 2.23
CA SER A 330 2.00 -19.68 0.77
C SER A 330 0.54 -19.78 0.32
N GLY A 331 0.26 -19.26 -0.87
CA GLY A 331 -1.05 -19.32 -1.51
C GLY A 331 -1.91 -18.07 -1.31
N GLY A 332 -2.60 -17.64 -2.37
CA GLY A 332 -3.63 -16.60 -2.32
C GLY A 332 -3.14 -15.16 -2.12
N CYS A 333 -4.08 -14.29 -1.74
CA CYS A 333 -3.88 -12.88 -1.41
C CYS A 333 -4.45 -12.63 0.00
N CYS A 334 -3.94 -11.64 0.74
CA CYS A 334 -4.54 -11.26 2.02
C CYS A 334 -6.01 -10.86 1.83
N GLY A 335 -6.32 -10.31 0.65
CA GLY A 335 -7.65 -9.98 0.17
C GLY A 335 -7.91 -8.49 0.05
N LEU A 336 -7.13 -7.63 0.72
CA LEU A 336 -7.35 -6.20 0.62
C LEU A 336 -6.80 -5.60 -0.67
N ALA A 337 -5.67 -6.15 -1.16
CA ALA A 337 -5.02 -5.82 -2.44
C ALA A 337 -5.00 -4.31 -2.74
N GLY A 338 -4.27 -3.56 -1.92
CA GLY A 338 -4.32 -2.10 -1.95
C GLY A 338 -5.66 -1.61 -1.42
N SER A 339 -6.47 -1.00 -2.30
CA SER A 339 -7.80 -0.47 -1.99
C SER A 339 -8.95 -1.41 -2.36
N PHE A 340 -8.71 -2.53 -3.04
CA PHE A 340 -9.77 -3.39 -3.57
C PHE A 340 -10.84 -3.75 -2.52
N GLY A 341 -10.41 -4.22 -1.34
CA GLY A 341 -11.34 -4.61 -0.28
C GLY A 341 -12.07 -3.43 0.39
N PHE A 342 -11.66 -2.20 0.10
CA PHE A 342 -12.36 -0.97 0.49
C PHE A 342 -13.39 -0.50 -0.53
N GLU A 343 -13.35 -0.98 -1.77
CA GLU A 343 -14.28 -0.54 -2.80
C GLU A 343 -15.70 -1.05 -2.49
N GLU A 344 -16.69 -0.20 -2.75
CA GLU A 344 -18.11 -0.52 -2.59
C GLU A 344 -18.46 -1.86 -3.25
N GLY A 345 -19.03 -2.79 -2.47
CA GLY A 345 -19.44 -4.12 -2.93
C GLY A 345 -18.36 -5.21 -2.89
N LYS A 346 -17.11 -4.90 -2.52
CA LYS A 346 -15.98 -5.85 -2.61
C LYS A 346 -15.52 -6.46 -1.28
N TYR A 347 -16.15 -6.09 -0.16
CA TYR A 347 -15.73 -6.54 1.17
C TYR A 347 -15.78 -8.06 1.35
N GLN A 348 -16.90 -8.71 1.00
CA GLN A 348 -17.00 -10.17 1.20
C GLN A 348 -15.95 -10.90 0.37
N ILE A 349 -15.76 -10.51 -0.89
CA ILE A 349 -14.72 -11.07 -1.78
C ILE A 349 -13.34 -10.90 -1.15
N SER A 350 -13.06 -9.74 -0.57
CA SER A 350 -11.81 -9.47 0.12
C SER A 350 -11.61 -10.37 1.35
N MET A 351 -12.65 -10.61 2.16
CA MET A 351 -12.58 -11.54 3.29
C MET A 351 -12.37 -12.99 2.81
N ASP A 352 -13.10 -13.41 1.78
CA ASP A 352 -12.99 -14.75 1.18
C ASP A 352 -11.58 -15.03 0.61
N CYS A 353 -10.88 -13.99 0.14
CA CYS A 353 -9.49 -14.12 -0.27
C CYS A 353 -8.57 -14.50 0.90
N GLY A 354 -8.71 -13.85 2.06
CA GLY A 354 -7.91 -14.16 3.25
C GLY A 354 -8.20 -15.56 3.81
N GLU A 355 -9.43 -16.03 3.66
CA GLU A 355 -9.88 -17.37 4.07
C GLU A 355 -9.27 -18.53 3.24
N GLN A 356 -8.60 -18.25 2.13
CA GLN A 356 -8.01 -19.29 1.29
C GLN A 356 -6.74 -19.90 1.89
N ALA A 357 -5.95 -19.12 2.62
CA ALA A 357 -4.66 -19.57 3.13
C ALA A 357 -4.26 -18.84 4.43
N LEU A 358 -4.26 -17.51 4.42
CA LEU A 358 -3.72 -16.69 5.51
C LEU A 358 -4.48 -16.86 6.81
N PHE A 359 -5.81 -16.63 6.82
CA PHE A 359 -6.59 -16.73 8.05
C PHE A 359 -6.63 -18.16 8.61
N PRO A 360 -6.78 -19.23 7.80
CA PRO A 360 -6.63 -20.60 8.28
C PRO A 360 -5.26 -20.91 8.89
N ALA A 361 -4.16 -20.41 8.32
CA ALA A 361 -2.82 -20.65 8.84
C ALA A 361 -2.62 -20.01 10.22
N ILE A 362 -3.13 -18.78 10.39
CA ILE A 362 -3.10 -18.07 11.68
C ILE A 362 -3.92 -18.81 12.74
N ARG A 363 -5.14 -19.25 12.41
CA ARG A 363 -6.00 -19.99 13.35
C ARG A 363 -5.38 -21.32 13.80
N LYS A 364 -4.55 -21.94 12.97
CA LYS A 364 -3.81 -23.18 13.31
C LYS A 364 -2.59 -22.93 14.19
N ASN A 365 -2.08 -21.69 14.23
CA ASN A 365 -0.87 -21.31 14.95
C ASN A 365 -1.12 -20.04 15.80
N PRO A 366 -2.01 -20.09 16.82
CA PRO A 366 -2.42 -18.91 17.56
C PRO A 366 -1.30 -18.21 18.34
N ASP A 367 -0.23 -18.95 18.70
CA ASP A 367 0.91 -18.43 19.45
C ASP A 367 2.03 -17.89 18.53
N ALA A 368 1.91 -18.07 17.21
CA ALA A 368 2.93 -17.62 16.26
C ALA A 368 2.79 -16.12 15.98
N THR A 369 3.92 -15.42 15.93
CA THR A 369 3.97 -14.03 15.47
C THR A 369 3.70 -13.99 13.97
N VAL A 370 2.79 -13.13 13.50
CA VAL A 370 2.56 -12.97 12.06
C VAL A 370 3.47 -11.85 11.54
N VAL A 371 4.39 -12.18 10.66
CA VAL A 371 5.24 -11.21 9.95
C VAL A 371 4.65 -11.00 8.56
N ALA A 372 4.22 -9.78 8.30
CA ALA A 372 3.64 -9.39 7.01
C ALA A 372 4.08 -7.97 6.67
N ASP A 373 4.93 -7.87 5.65
CA ASP A 373 5.34 -6.58 5.12
C ASP A 373 4.23 -6.01 4.21
N GLY A 374 4.00 -4.71 4.35
CA GLY A 374 3.00 -3.98 3.60
C GLY A 374 1.72 -3.63 4.37
N PHE A 375 1.34 -2.37 4.27
CA PHE A 375 0.20 -1.75 4.94
C PHE A 375 -1.12 -2.49 4.67
N SER A 376 -1.34 -2.90 3.42
CA SER A 376 -2.61 -3.55 3.04
C SER A 376 -2.79 -4.93 3.68
N CYS A 377 -1.71 -5.70 3.83
CA CYS A 377 -1.77 -7.01 4.49
C CYS A 377 -2.01 -6.86 5.99
N GLN A 378 -1.31 -5.93 6.65
CA GLN A 378 -1.50 -5.64 8.07
C GLN A 378 -2.91 -5.10 8.37
N THR A 379 -3.41 -4.19 7.53
CA THR A 379 -4.77 -3.64 7.66
C THR A 379 -5.81 -4.74 7.54
N GLN A 380 -5.67 -5.65 6.56
CA GLN A 380 -6.61 -6.75 6.38
C GLN A 380 -6.65 -7.70 7.58
N LEU A 381 -5.48 -8.01 8.15
CA LEU A 381 -5.37 -8.87 9.33
C LEU A 381 -6.00 -8.23 10.57
N SER A 382 -5.81 -6.91 10.72
CA SER A 382 -6.43 -6.13 11.80
C SER A 382 -7.95 -6.03 11.64
N ASP A 383 -8.43 -5.69 10.44
CA ASP A 383 -9.85 -5.58 10.11
C ASP A 383 -10.59 -6.91 10.33
N ALA A 384 -9.98 -8.00 9.90
CA ALA A 384 -10.51 -9.36 10.09
C ALA A 384 -10.40 -9.85 11.54
N ARG A 385 -9.71 -9.10 12.42
CA ARG A 385 -9.35 -9.51 13.78
C ARG A 385 -8.63 -10.86 13.82
N ALA A 386 -7.86 -11.14 12.78
CA ALA A 386 -7.13 -12.39 12.63
C ALA A 386 -5.82 -12.36 13.40
N ALA A 387 -5.06 -11.26 13.27
CA ALA A 387 -3.80 -11.05 13.98
C ALA A 387 -3.41 -9.57 13.95
N SER A 388 -2.54 -9.18 14.88
CA SER A 388 -1.76 -7.94 14.80
C SER A 388 -0.41 -8.26 14.18
N ALA A 389 -0.34 -8.21 12.85
CA ALA A 389 0.89 -8.52 12.14
C ALA A 389 1.96 -7.43 12.31
N LEU A 390 3.22 -7.86 12.30
CA LEU A 390 4.38 -6.99 12.37
C LEU A 390 5.07 -6.88 11.02
N HIS A 391 5.60 -5.70 10.72
CA HIS A 391 6.60 -5.54 9.68
C HIS A 391 7.93 -6.10 10.19
N LEU A 392 8.78 -6.63 9.30
CA LEU A 392 10.11 -7.13 9.67
C LEU A 392 10.93 -6.11 10.48
N GLY A 393 10.92 -4.85 10.07
CA GLY A 393 11.56 -3.75 10.80
C GLY A 393 11.05 -3.58 12.24
N GLN A 394 9.76 -3.78 12.51
CA GLN A 394 9.22 -3.72 13.88
C GLN A 394 9.71 -4.90 14.73
N LEU A 395 9.78 -6.09 14.14
CA LEU A 395 10.33 -7.26 14.82
C LEU A 395 11.82 -7.06 15.14
N MET A 396 12.59 -6.46 14.22
CA MET A 396 13.97 -6.06 14.47
C MET A 396 14.08 -5.05 15.61
N ALA A 397 13.19 -4.06 15.67
CA ALA A 397 13.16 -3.10 16.77
C ALA A 397 12.92 -3.79 18.12
N MET A 398 11.95 -4.70 18.18
CA MET A 398 11.66 -5.47 19.41
C MET A 398 12.86 -6.35 19.82
N ALA A 399 13.51 -7.02 18.87
CA ALA A 399 14.69 -7.86 19.12
C ALA A 399 15.91 -7.05 19.61
N ARG A 400 15.99 -5.75 19.28
CA ARG A 400 17.01 -4.85 19.82
C ARG A 400 16.74 -4.42 21.26
N GLU A 401 15.48 -4.40 21.69
CA GLU A 401 15.11 -4.09 23.07
C GLU A 401 15.28 -5.28 24.01
N SER A 402 14.96 -6.49 23.54
CA SER A 402 15.14 -7.74 24.29
C SER A 402 15.26 -8.95 23.36
N ALA A 403 16.08 -9.93 23.75
CA ALA A 403 16.16 -11.22 23.08
C ALA A 403 14.87 -12.07 23.26
N GLU A 404 14.05 -11.76 24.28
CA GLU A 404 12.74 -12.37 24.52
C GLU A 404 11.62 -11.45 24.00
N VAL A 405 11.45 -11.43 22.68
CA VAL A 405 10.53 -10.51 21.97
C VAL A 405 9.07 -10.61 22.42
N GLY A 406 8.60 -11.77 22.88
CA GLY A 406 7.20 -11.97 23.31
C GLY A 406 6.77 -11.08 24.49
N SER A 407 7.73 -10.53 25.23
CA SER A 407 7.48 -9.59 26.34
C SER A 407 7.50 -8.11 25.92
N VAL A 408 8.00 -7.82 24.71
CA VAL A 408 8.21 -6.46 24.20
C VAL A 408 6.98 -6.02 23.42
N ARG A 409 6.54 -4.78 23.61
CA ARG A 409 5.46 -4.22 22.80
C ARG A 409 6.01 -3.71 21.47
N PRO A 410 5.28 -3.88 20.36
CA PRO A 410 5.66 -3.26 19.10
C PRO A 410 5.83 -1.73 19.26
N PRO A 411 6.76 -1.12 18.51
CA PRO A 411 7.00 0.31 18.59
C PRO A 411 5.74 1.11 18.28
N GLY A 412 5.51 2.19 19.03
CA GLY A 412 4.39 3.10 18.82
C GLY A 412 4.69 4.18 17.78
N ARG A 413 3.64 4.82 17.25
CA ARG A 413 3.80 5.95 16.31
C ARG A 413 4.44 7.15 17.02
N PRO A 414 5.44 7.81 16.43
CA PRO A 414 6.02 9.02 16.99
C PRO A 414 4.95 10.11 17.17
N ALA A 415 5.05 10.83 18.28
CA ALA A 415 4.08 11.84 18.70
C ALA A 415 4.75 13.22 18.79
N PRO A 416 4.12 14.29 18.26
CA PRO A 416 4.60 15.64 18.52
C PRO A 416 4.31 16.04 19.97
N GLY A 417 5.13 16.96 20.49
CA GLY A 417 4.91 17.58 21.80
C GLY A 417 3.55 18.26 21.92
N ILE A 418 3.03 18.35 23.15
CA ILE A 418 1.67 18.82 23.46
C ILE A 418 1.39 20.20 22.86
N SER A 419 2.33 21.14 22.94
CA SER A 419 2.20 22.50 22.40
C SER A 419 1.89 22.50 20.90
N MET A 420 2.56 21.64 20.13
CA MET A 420 2.35 21.54 18.69
C MET A 420 0.97 20.96 18.35
N ARG A 421 0.46 20.01 19.15
CA ARG A 421 -0.91 19.49 19.00
C ARG A 421 -1.94 20.59 19.26
N VAL A 422 -1.76 21.36 20.33
CA VAL A 422 -2.66 22.47 20.69
C VAL A 422 -2.69 23.54 19.59
N VAL A 423 -1.53 23.92 19.03
CA VAL A 423 -1.47 24.90 17.94
C VAL A 423 -2.22 24.40 16.70
N ARG A 424 -2.03 23.13 16.32
CA ARG A 424 -2.70 22.52 15.15
C ARG A 424 -4.21 22.46 15.29
N THR A 425 -4.73 22.21 16.49
CA THR A 425 -6.17 22.12 16.72
C THR A 425 -6.84 23.47 16.97
N ALA A 426 -6.16 24.40 17.64
CA ALA A 426 -6.70 25.73 17.91
C ALA A 426 -6.81 26.59 16.64
N GLY A 427 -5.84 26.53 15.73
CA GLY A 427 -5.82 27.36 14.51
C GLY A 427 -7.08 27.23 13.64
N PRO A 428 -7.47 26.01 13.21
CA PRO A 428 -8.67 25.79 12.42
C PRO A 428 -9.97 26.15 13.16
N VAL A 429 -10.04 25.92 14.46
CA VAL A 429 -11.22 26.26 15.29
C VAL A 429 -11.38 27.77 15.40
N VAL A 430 -10.30 28.49 15.66
CA VAL A 430 -10.29 29.96 15.71
C VAL A 430 -10.63 30.56 14.33
N PHE A 431 -10.10 29.98 13.25
CA PHE A 431 -10.41 30.40 11.89
C PHE A 431 -11.89 30.19 11.53
N ALA A 432 -12.45 29.02 11.84
CA ALA A 432 -13.87 28.72 11.62
C ALA A 432 -14.79 29.63 12.45
N ALA A 433 -14.43 29.89 13.71
CA ALA A 433 -15.14 30.82 14.58
C ALA A 433 -15.08 32.26 14.04
N GLY A 434 -13.93 32.68 13.50
CA GLY A 434 -13.76 33.99 12.85
C GLY A 434 -14.64 34.16 11.61
N ILE A 435 -14.72 33.14 10.75
CA ILE A 435 -15.63 33.15 9.58
C ILE A 435 -17.09 33.21 10.01
N ALA A 436 -17.49 32.41 11.01
CA ALA A 436 -18.86 32.41 11.51
C ALA A 436 -19.23 33.78 12.13
N ALA A 437 -18.33 34.38 12.91
CA ALA A 437 -18.52 35.72 13.48
C ALA A 437 -18.61 36.80 12.39
N ALA A 438 -17.79 36.72 11.34
CA ALA A 438 -17.86 37.63 10.19
C ALA A 438 -19.18 37.50 9.41
N ALA A 439 -19.67 36.27 9.20
CA ALA A 439 -20.95 36.01 8.54
C ALA A 439 -22.16 36.53 9.35
N VAL A 440 -22.12 36.38 10.68
CA VAL A 440 -23.14 36.97 11.59
C VAL A 440 -23.04 38.49 11.63
N GLY A 441 -21.82 39.05 11.61
CA GLY A 441 -21.57 40.49 11.54
C GLY A 441 -22.08 41.14 10.25
N PHE A 442 -21.93 40.45 9.11
CA PHE A 442 -22.49 40.89 7.82
C PHE A 442 -24.01 40.89 7.84
N ARG A 443 -24.65 39.82 8.35
CA ARG A 443 -26.11 39.73 8.49
C ARG A 443 -26.70 40.80 9.42
N ARG A 444 -25.97 41.23 10.46
CA ARG A 444 -26.43 42.31 11.37
C ARG A 444 -26.30 43.71 10.79
N ARG A 445 -25.49 43.93 9.75
CA ARG A 445 -25.38 45.23 9.07
C ARG A 445 -26.46 45.46 8.01
N GLU A 446 -27.16 44.41 7.58
CA GLU A 446 -28.21 44.48 6.56
C GLU A 446 -29.64 44.69 7.11
N THR A 447 -29.83 44.80 8.43
CA THR A 447 -31.15 45.19 8.99
C THR A 447 -31.38 46.70 8.80
N PRO A 448 -32.38 47.14 8.01
CA PRO A 448 -32.65 48.56 7.80
C PRO A 448 -33.19 49.17 9.10
N ARG A 449 -32.59 50.28 9.56
CA ARG A 449 -33.19 51.11 10.62
C ARG A 449 -34.51 51.67 10.10
N GLY A 450 -35.61 51.28 10.75
CA GLY A 450 -36.95 51.75 10.43
C GLY A 450 -37.06 53.28 10.46
N ARG A 451 -37.81 53.84 9.51
CA ARG A 451 -38.28 55.23 9.55
C ARG A 451 -39.29 55.39 10.70
N PRO A 452 -39.17 56.42 11.55
CA PRO A 452 -40.24 56.76 12.48
C PRO A 452 -41.41 57.42 11.72
N ALA A 453 -42.62 57.19 12.22
CA ALA A 453 -43.88 57.73 11.71
C ALA A 453 -44.05 59.22 12.02
#